data_AF-A0A9N9CF94-F1
#
_entry.id   AF-A0A9N9CF94-F1
#
_cell.length_a   1.000
_cell.length_b   1.000
_cell.length_c   1.000
_cell.angle_alpha   90.00
_cell.angle_beta   90.00
_cell.angle_gamma   90.00
#
_symmetry.space_group_name_H-M   'P 1'
#
loop_
_entity.id
_entity.type
_entity.pdbx_description
1 polymer ?
#
loop_
_entity_poly.entity_id
_entity_poly.type
_entity_poly.pdbx_seq_one_letter_code
_entity_poly.pdbx_strand_id
1 'polypeptide(L)'
;MVRLKNRWLLFEITYDSTRPPDLNLRDISSVVKESISFNFGDVGLGSILSSISGTIKKCQLAAIEYDRQQILALKHADKLKDDQDVDHLLERSRREIMAVEI
;
A
#
# COMPACT_ATOMS: atom_id res chain seq x y z
N MET A 1 -30.89 1.97 -11.49
CA MET A 1 -29.49 1.99 -11.96
C MET A 1 -28.62 1.32 -10.89
N VAL A 2 -27.96 0.20 -11.19
CA VAL A 2 -27.18 -0.58 -10.20
C VAL A 2 -25.69 -0.44 -10.51
N ARG A 3 -24.88 -0.14 -9.49
CA ARG A 3 -23.43 0.05 -9.60
C ARG A 3 -22.69 -1.13 -8.97
N LEU A 4 -21.60 -1.58 -9.60
CA LEU A 4 -20.70 -2.58 -9.04
C LEU A 4 -19.91 -1.99 -7.87
N LYS A 5 -19.83 -2.74 -6.75
CA LYS A 5 -19.10 -2.33 -5.55
C LYS A 5 -17.73 -3.03 -5.52
N ASN A 6 -16.66 -2.26 -5.70
CA ASN A 6 -15.29 -2.79 -5.57
C ASN A 6 -14.86 -2.83 -4.10
N ARG A 7 -14.11 -3.86 -3.73
CA ARG A 7 -13.47 -4.01 -2.42
C ARG A 7 -11.97 -3.91 -2.61
N TRP A 8 -11.29 -3.25 -1.68
CA TRP A 8 -9.88 -2.96 -1.75
C TRP A 8 -9.18 -3.55 -0.53
N LEU A 9 -8.00 -4.12 -0.74
CA LEU A 9 -7.17 -4.73 0.29
C LEU A 9 -5.80 -4.06 0.26
N LEU A 10 -5.33 -3.64 1.44
CA LEU A 10 -3.95 -3.20 1.66
C LEU A 10 -3.21 -4.34 2.36
N PHE A 11 -1.98 -4.60 1.95
CA PHE A 11 -1.10 -5.55 2.60
C PHE A 11 0.32 -5.01 2.58
N GLU A 12 1.11 -5.43 3.57
CA GLU A 12 2.52 -5.08 3.72
C GLU A 12 3.35 -6.34 3.54
N ILE A 13 4.48 -6.23 2.84
CA ILE A 13 5.48 -7.30 2.74
C ILE A 13 6.69 -6.88 3.56
N THR A 14 6.93 -7.58 4.66
CA THR A 14 8.09 -7.37 5.51
C THR A 14 9.22 -8.32 5.13
N TYR A 15 10.42 -7.78 4.99
CA TYR A 15 11.63 -8.55 4.72
C TYR A 15 12.56 -8.49 5.94
N ASP A 16 13.14 -9.62 6.31
CA ASP A 16 14.18 -9.68 7.35
C ASP A 16 15.54 -9.21 6.80
N SER A 17 15.73 -9.28 5.49
CA SER A 17 16.96 -8.85 4.82
C SER A 17 17.08 -7.33 4.71
N THR A 18 18.29 -6.82 4.92
CA THR A 18 18.62 -5.39 4.85
C THR A 18 18.49 -4.75 3.46
N ARG A 19 18.38 -5.57 2.39
CA ARG A 19 18.18 -5.09 1.02
C ARG A 19 16.97 -5.80 0.39
N PRO A 20 15.85 -5.10 0.20
CA PRO A 20 14.70 -5.70 -0.47
C PRO A 20 15.01 -5.95 -1.95
N PRO A 21 14.48 -7.04 -2.55
CA PRO A 21 14.60 -7.30 -3.97
C PRO A 21 13.78 -6.29 -4.78
N ASP A 22 14.16 -6.08 -6.04
CA ASP A 22 13.38 -5.27 -6.98
C ASP A 22 12.04 -5.96 -7.25
N LEU A 23 10.97 -5.39 -6.70
CA LEU A 23 9.63 -5.98 -6.73
C LEU A 23 8.78 -5.26 -7.79
N ASN A 24 8.32 -5.99 -8.80
CA ASN A 24 7.43 -5.47 -9.83
C ASN A 24 5.98 -5.87 -9.55
N LEU A 25 5.03 -4.97 -9.86
CA LEU A 25 3.59 -5.22 -9.68
C LEU A 25 3.11 -6.44 -10.48
N ARG A 26 3.71 -6.65 -11.67
CA ARG A 26 3.40 -7.81 -12.52
C ARG A 26 3.72 -9.12 -11.81
N ASP A 27 4.87 -9.17 -11.14
CA ASP A 27 5.37 -10.39 -10.49
C ASP A 27 4.47 -10.72 -9.29
N ILE A 28 4.16 -9.74 -8.44
CA ILE A 28 3.21 -9.90 -7.33
C ILE A 28 1.85 -10.39 -7.83
N SER A 29 1.33 -9.75 -8.89
CA SER A 29 0.02 -10.11 -9.44
C SER A 29 0.01 -11.53 -10.01
N SER A 30 1.13 -12.01 -10.57
CA SER A 30 1.26 -13.37 -11.06
C SER A 30 1.28 -14.39 -9.93
N VAL A 31 2.06 -14.15 -8.87
CA VAL A 31 2.16 -15.03 -7.70
C VAL A 31 0.82 -15.16 -6.97
N VAL A 32 0.08 -14.06 -6.81
CA VAL A 32 -1.25 -14.09 -6.19
C VAL A 32 -2.24 -14.90 -7.03
N LYS A 33 -2.22 -14.75 -8.36
CA LYS A 33 -3.08 -15.54 -9.25
C LYS A 33 -2.74 -17.02 -9.22
N GLU A 34 -1.46 -17.36 -9.22
CA GLU A 34 -0.99 -18.74 -9.11
C GLU A 34 -1.41 -19.37 -7.77
N SER A 35 -1.25 -18.62 -6.68
CA SER A 35 -1.67 -19.05 -5.35
C SER A 35 -3.19 -19.28 -5.27
N ILE A 36 -3.99 -18.44 -5.91
CA ILE A 36 -5.46 -18.61 -5.96
C ILE A 36 -5.83 -19.83 -6.81
N SER A 37 -5.21 -20.00 -7.97
CA SER A 37 -5.46 -21.15 -8.84
C SER A 37 -5.12 -22.47 -8.12
N PHE A 38 -3.98 -22.51 -7.42
CA PHE A 38 -3.57 -23.69 -6.65
C PHE A 38 -4.55 -24.03 -5.52
N ASN A 39 -5.06 -23.03 -4.78
CA ASN A 39 -5.91 -23.27 -3.62
C ASN A 39 -7.41 -23.38 -3.94
N PHE A 40 -7.90 -22.67 -4.97
CA PHE A 40 -9.33 -22.51 -5.28
C PHE A 40 -9.71 -22.92 -6.71
N GLY A 41 -8.75 -23.38 -7.50
CA GLY A 41 -8.96 -23.79 -8.88
C GLY A 41 -9.36 -22.65 -9.82
N ASP A 42 -9.80 -23.04 -11.01
CA ASP A 42 -10.08 -22.10 -12.11
C ASP A 42 -11.30 -21.21 -11.84
N VAL A 43 -12.29 -21.74 -11.11
CA VAL A 43 -13.50 -20.98 -10.74
C VAL A 43 -13.16 -19.85 -9.78
N GLY A 44 -12.26 -20.10 -8.80
CA GLY A 44 -11.79 -19.08 -7.88
C GLY A 44 -10.99 -17.99 -8.59
N LEU A 45 -10.08 -18.39 -9.49
CA LEU A 45 -9.27 -17.47 -10.28
C LEU A 45 -10.14 -16.58 -11.19
N GLY A 46 -11.10 -17.17 -11.92
CA GLY A 46 -11.99 -16.46 -12.83
C GLY A 46 -12.85 -15.41 -12.12
N SER A 47 -13.24 -15.67 -10.87
CA SER A 47 -14.10 -14.76 -10.09
C SER A 47 -13.37 -13.52 -9.58
N ILE A 48 -12.04 -13.56 -9.44
CA ILE A 48 -11.24 -12.50 -8.80
C ILE A 48 -10.51 -11.62 -9.82
N LEU A 49 -10.28 -12.13 -11.04
CA LEU A 49 -9.43 -11.50 -12.05
C LEU A 49 -9.78 -10.04 -12.37
N SER A 50 -11.08 -9.70 -12.36
CA SER A 50 -11.57 -8.34 -12.66
C SER A 50 -11.40 -7.34 -11.51
N SER A 51 -11.13 -7.81 -10.29
CA SER A 51 -11.19 -6.98 -9.07
C SER A 51 -9.83 -6.67 -8.45
N ILE A 52 -8.74 -7.29 -8.91
CA ILE A 52 -7.37 -7.08 -8.38
C ILE A 52 -6.78 -5.72 -8.80
N SER A 53 -7.35 -5.03 -9.79
CA SER A 53 -6.76 -3.81 -10.35
C SER A 53 -7.44 -2.52 -9.88
N GLY A 54 -6.63 -1.57 -9.42
CA GLY A 54 -6.98 -0.16 -9.25
C GLY A 54 -6.56 0.41 -7.89
N THR A 55 -6.96 1.65 -7.62
CA THR A 55 -6.63 2.36 -6.38
C THR A 55 -7.83 3.17 -5.88
N ILE A 56 -7.98 3.29 -4.56
CA ILE A 56 -9.03 4.12 -3.95
C ILE A 56 -8.45 5.09 -2.92
N LYS A 57 -8.98 6.31 -2.91
CA LYS A 57 -8.60 7.41 -2.00
C LYS A 57 -8.59 6.99 -0.53
N LYS A 58 -9.59 6.23 -0.07
CA LYS A 58 -9.65 5.76 1.33
C LYS A 58 -8.50 4.84 1.71
N CYS A 59 -8.05 3.97 0.81
CA CYS A 59 -6.89 3.12 1.06
C CYS A 59 -5.60 3.93 1.06
N GLN A 60 -5.48 4.93 0.18
CA GLN A 60 -4.33 5.84 0.18
C GLN A 60 -4.24 6.61 1.50
N LEU A 61 -5.35 7.18 1.98
CA LEU A 61 -5.38 7.88 3.26
C LEU A 61 -5.03 6.96 4.44
N ALA A 62 -5.52 5.72 4.44
CA ALA A 62 -5.19 4.74 5.48
C ALA A 62 -3.71 4.34 5.47
N ALA A 63 -3.12 4.15 4.28
CA ALA A 63 -1.70 3.85 4.14
C ALA A 63 -0.83 5.02 4.63
N ILE A 64 -1.21 6.26 4.30
CA ILE A 64 -0.52 7.47 4.76
C ILE A 64 -0.56 7.59 6.28
N GLU A 65 -1.72 7.36 6.90
CA GLU A 65 -1.84 7.42 8.36
C GLU A 65 -0.96 6.35 9.03
N TYR A 66 -0.92 5.14 8.46
CA TYR A 66 -0.02 4.08 8.93
C TYR A 66 1.46 4.48 8.84
N ASP A 67 1.90 5.04 7.70
CA ASP A 67 3.27 5.52 7.52
C ASP A 67 3.63 6.61 8.54
N ARG A 68 2.71 7.54 8.82
CA ARG A 68 2.91 8.59 9.84
C ARG A 68 3.14 8.00 11.23
N GLN A 69 2.36 7.00 11.62
CA GLN A 69 2.50 6.34 12.92
C GLN A 69 3.83 5.61 13.03
N GLN A 70 4.27 4.95 11.95
CA GLN A 70 5.58 4.27 11.91
C GLN A 70 6.75 5.27 12.04
N ILE A 71 6.69 6.40 11.34
CA ILE A 71 7.71 7.46 11.45
C ILE A 71 7.77 8.02 12.87
N LEU A 72 6.62 8.30 13.50
CA LEU A 72 6.58 8.76 14.89
C LEU A 72 7.19 7.74 15.85
N ALA A 73 6.83 6.46 15.70
CA ALA A 73 7.39 5.39 16.52
C ALA A 73 8.92 5.29 16.37
N LEU A 74 9.44 5.45 15.15
CA LEU A 74 10.89 5.48 14.89
C LEU A 74 11.58 6.73 15.45
N LYS A 75 10.92 7.90 15.43
CA LYS A 75 11.44 9.13 16.04
C LYS A 75 11.52 8.98 17.56
N HIS A 76 10.51 8.38 18.19
CA HIS A 76 10.55 8.05 19.62
C HIS A 76 11.64 7.03 19.97
N ALA A 77 11.99 6.13 19.05
CA ALA A 77 13.06 5.16 19.22
C ALA A 77 14.48 5.74 18.98
N ASP A 78 14.60 7.06 18.76
CA ASP A 78 15.85 7.81 18.53
C ASP A 78 16.74 7.26 17.39
N LYS A 79 16.12 6.53 16.45
CA LYS A 79 16.79 5.93 15.28
C LYS A 79 16.91 6.89 14.10
N LEU A 80 16.18 8.00 14.12
CA LEU A 80 16.25 9.05 13.10
C LEU A 80 17.23 10.13 13.55
N LYS A 81 18.25 10.41 12.73
CA LYS A 81 19.16 11.55 12.97
C LYS A 81 18.45 12.86 12.59
N ASP A 82 18.38 13.78 13.56
CA ASP A 82 17.86 15.18 13.54
C ASP A 82 18.20 16.01 12.27
N ASP A 83 17.49 17.08 11.89
CA ASP A 83 16.06 17.51 12.04
C ASP A 83 15.76 18.74 11.12
N GLN A 84 16.61 19.07 10.13
CA GLN A 84 16.47 20.36 9.41
C GLN A 84 15.59 20.31 8.15
N ASP A 85 15.32 19.12 7.59
CA ASP A 85 14.50 18.96 6.36
C ASP A 85 13.16 18.26 6.59
N VAL A 86 12.93 17.68 7.77
CA VAL A 86 11.74 16.85 8.05
C VAL A 86 10.48 17.71 8.07
N ASP A 87 10.52 18.88 8.68
CA ASP A 87 9.35 19.76 8.78
C ASP A 87 8.91 20.29 7.41
N HIS A 88 9.86 20.63 6.53
CA HIS A 88 9.56 21.07 5.18
C HIS A 88 8.98 19.92 4.31
N LEU A 89 9.49 18.69 4.49
CA LEU A 89 8.95 17.49 3.83
C LEU A 89 7.56 17.12 4.37
N LEU A 90 7.30 17.30 5.66
CA LEU A 90 5.99 17.09 6.28
C LEU A 90 4.97 18.12 5.79
N GLU A 91 5.35 19.39 5.65
CA GLU A 91 4.49 20.42 5.07
C GLU A 91 4.20 20.17 3.59
N ARG A 92 5.20 19.75 2.81
CA ARG A 92 5.02 19.36 1.41
C ARG A 92 4.07 18.18 1.29
N SER A 93 4.29 17.13 2.09
CA SER A 93 3.42 15.96 2.11
C SER A 93 1.99 16.32 2.53
N ARG A 94 1.81 17.18 3.56
CA ARG A 94 0.49 17.72 3.95
C ARG A 94 -0.21 18.44 2.80
N ARG A 95 0.54 19.22 2.01
CA ARG A 95 0.00 19.97 0.86
C ARG A 95 -0.41 19.03 -0.27
N GLU A 96 0.40 18.01 -0.56
CA GLU A 96 0.10 16.98 -1.56
C GLU A 96 -1.12 16.14 -1.14
N ILE A 97 -1.29 15.84 0.14
CA ILE A 97 -2.47 15.13 0.69
C ILE A 97 -3.74 15.97 0.58
N MET A 98 -3.69 17.25 0.97
CA MET A 98 -4.81 18.18 0.83
C MET A 98 -5.24 18.35 -0.63
N ALA A 99 -4.29 18.29 -1.57
CA ALA A 99 -4.58 18.32 -3.00
C ALA A 99 -5.30 17.05 -3.49
N VAL A 100 -5.12 15.91 -2.84
CA VAL A 100 -5.88 14.68 -3.08
C VAL A 100 -7.26 14.73 -2.42
N GLU A 101 -7.46 15.55 -1.39
CA GLU A 101 -8.73 15.69 -0.67
C GLU A 101 -9.83 16.44 -1.43
N ILE A 102 -9.47 17.30 -2.40
CA ILE A 102 -10.39 17.99 -3.33
C ILE A 102 -10.79 17.06 -4.49
#